data_AF-A0A5K0W8Q4-F1
#
_entry.id   AF-A0A5K0W8Q4-F1
#
_cell.length_a   1.000
_cell.length_b   1.000
_cell.length_c   1.000
_cell.angle_alpha   90.00
_cell.angle_beta   90.00
_cell.angle_gamma   90.00
#
_symmetry.space_group_name_H-M   'P 1'
#
loop_
_entity.id
_entity.type
_entity.pdbx_description
1 polymer ?
#
loop_
_entity_poly.entity_id
_entity_poly.type
_entity_poly.pdbx_seq_one_letter_code
_entity_poly.pdbx_strand_id
1 'polypeptide(L)'
;MASAVKVMTVVNRQARRKGLGRNQPSHVLTGKSRQLFDCSSQPPLVHIVYIHQRSRPLHIPLSLIQSPTVESERVMGALLASSTSLSLRDVIAGIVLFLVTRLFLSYLLRAVSGRRPLPPGPKGWPFIGCLPLLGRMPHVSLFELAKVYGPVMYLKLGTSAMVVASSPAAAKAFLKTLDTTFTNRPPNAGATHMAYNAEDLVFADYGPRWKLLRKLSNLHMLGGKALDDWAAVRRAEMVHMFRTVQDHARRGEAVDVPELLSYGIANMMGMVMLSKRVFESGGSESSEFKVMVVELMTLAGLFNVGDFIPSIAWMDLQGIEGAMKRVHLKWDALIRRMIEEHEATREERKGKPDMLDAVMQYRTDNEVK
;
A
#
# COMPACT_ATOMS: atom_id res chain seq x y z
N MET A 1 -7.64 7.91 3.67
CA MET A 1 -6.68 7.15 4.51
C MET A 1 -6.00 6.02 3.72
N ALA A 2 -5.67 6.23 2.43
CA ALA A 2 -4.86 5.31 1.64
C ALA A 2 -3.39 5.72 1.74
N SER A 3 -2.73 5.28 2.81
CA SER A 3 -1.28 5.37 3.01
C SER A 3 -0.88 4.39 4.11
N ALA A 4 -0.99 3.09 3.82
CA ALA A 4 -0.09 2.15 4.46
C ALA A 4 1.21 2.21 3.63
N VAL A 5 2.27 2.80 4.20
CA VAL A 5 3.63 2.92 3.63
C VAL A 5 3.85 4.06 2.62
N LYS A 6 3.45 5.29 3.01
CA LYS A 6 4.24 6.53 2.85
C LYS A 6 3.59 7.60 3.74
N VAL A 7 4.01 7.69 5.00
CA VAL A 7 3.53 8.72 5.93
C VAL A 7 3.91 10.09 5.36
N MET A 8 2.92 10.80 4.84
CA MET A 8 3.03 12.17 4.33
C MET A 8 2.66 13.11 5.47
N THR A 9 3.64 13.82 6.03
CA THR A 9 3.38 14.92 6.94
C THR A 9 3.26 16.21 6.12
N VAL A 10 2.07 16.80 6.07
CA VAL A 10 1.90 18.23 5.75
C VAL A 10 2.15 18.98 7.05
N VAL A 11 3.34 19.59 7.22
CA VAL A 11 3.53 20.63 8.23
C VAL A 11 3.43 21.98 7.55
N ASN A 12 2.37 22.69 7.93
CA ASN A 12 2.09 24.07 7.58
C ASN A 12 3.27 24.98 7.93
N ARG A 13 3.91 25.56 6.91
CA ARG A 13 5.07 26.46 7.05
C ARG A 13 4.60 27.92 7.07
N GLN A 14 3.70 28.31 7.98
CA GLN A 14 3.29 29.71 8.16
C GLN A 14 2.90 30.08 9.61
N ALA A 15 3.76 29.77 10.59
CA ALA A 15 3.61 30.33 11.94
C ALA A 15 4.94 30.78 12.57
N ARG A 16 5.91 31.20 11.74
CA ARG A 16 7.11 31.93 12.19
C ARG A 16 7.33 33.16 11.32
N ARG A 17 6.40 34.12 11.40
CA ARG A 17 6.65 35.54 11.10
C ARG A 17 5.41 36.34 11.50
N LYS A 18 5.37 36.72 12.77
CA LYS A 18 4.95 38.03 13.28
C LYS A 18 4.87 37.91 14.80
N GLY A 19 5.89 38.41 15.48
CA GLY A 19 5.73 38.80 16.87
C GLY A 19 4.81 40.01 16.92
N LEU A 20 3.80 39.96 17.78
CA LEU A 20 3.20 41.13 18.38
C LEU A 20 2.60 40.67 19.71
N GLY A 21 2.91 41.41 20.77
CA GLY A 21 2.72 40.99 22.15
C GLY A 21 1.40 41.38 22.82
N ARG A 22 1.31 40.88 24.05
CA ARG A 22 0.61 41.38 25.24
C ARG A 22 -0.93 41.49 25.27
N ASN A 23 -1.46 40.72 26.23
CA ASN A 23 -2.34 41.08 27.36
C ASN A 23 -3.86 40.74 27.32
N GLN A 24 -4.26 40.08 28.42
CA GLN A 24 -5.59 39.94 29.07
C GLN A 24 -6.50 38.72 28.74
N PRO A 25 -7.40 38.28 29.66
CA PRO A 25 -7.07 37.30 30.70
C PRO A 25 -7.87 36.00 30.57
N SER A 26 -7.30 34.92 31.08
CA SER A 26 -7.83 33.56 31.10
C SER A 26 -9.00 33.40 32.08
N HIS A 27 -10.16 33.01 31.56
CA HIS A 27 -11.23 32.38 32.35
C HIS A 27 -10.74 31.04 32.90
N VAL A 28 -10.94 30.86 34.20
CA VAL A 28 -10.63 29.66 34.99
C VAL A 28 -11.59 28.54 34.58
N LEU A 29 -11.07 27.48 33.96
CA LEU A 29 -11.76 26.19 33.88
C LEU A 29 -11.11 25.22 34.87
N THR A 30 -11.97 24.65 35.70
CA THR A 30 -11.67 23.85 36.89
C THR A 30 -11.12 22.46 36.55
N GLY A 31 -9.98 22.13 37.16
CA GLY A 31 -9.61 20.87 37.83
C GLY A 31 -9.75 19.47 37.19
N LYS A 32 -10.64 19.22 36.22
CA LYS A 32 -10.97 17.83 35.78
C LYS A 32 -10.82 17.54 34.29
N SER A 33 -10.41 18.51 33.47
CA SER A 33 -10.20 18.34 32.02
C SER A 33 -8.73 18.35 31.57
N ARG A 34 -7.79 18.29 32.51
CA ARG A 34 -6.35 18.41 32.24
C ARG A 34 -5.65 17.11 31.79
N GLN A 35 -6.39 16.01 31.65
CA GLN A 35 -5.82 14.69 31.27
C GLN A 35 -6.04 14.26 29.82
N LEU A 36 -6.70 15.06 28.98
CA LEU A 36 -7.09 14.62 27.62
C LEU A 36 -6.24 15.15 26.46
N PHE A 37 -5.24 15.99 26.70
CA PHE A 37 -4.34 16.46 25.64
C PHE A 37 -2.91 16.70 26.15
N ASP A 38 -2.26 15.64 26.64
CA ASP A 38 -0.79 15.64 26.69
C ASP A 38 -0.24 15.13 25.34
N CYS A 39 -0.03 16.07 24.41
CA CYS A 39 0.52 15.81 23.08
C CYS A 39 2.05 15.62 23.08
N SER A 40 2.70 15.59 24.25
CA SER A 40 4.15 15.39 24.38
C SER A 40 4.59 13.93 24.44
N SER A 41 3.65 12.98 24.54
CA SER A 41 3.89 11.55 24.71
C SER A 41 3.69 10.70 23.46
N GLN A 42 3.43 11.32 22.29
CA GLN A 42 3.34 10.56 21.04
C GLN A 42 4.72 10.05 20.61
N PRO A 43 4.90 8.73 20.37
CA PRO A 43 6.18 8.20 19.91
C PRO A 43 6.52 8.83 18.54
N PRO A 44 7.79 9.15 18.28
CA PRO A 44 8.20 9.75 17.01
C PRO A 44 7.83 8.82 15.84
N LEU A 45 7.32 9.43 14.77
CA LEU A 45 6.87 8.76 13.56
C LEU A 45 7.97 7.85 12.98
N VAL A 46 7.73 6.54 13.00
CA VAL A 46 8.57 5.54 12.35
C VAL A 46 8.19 5.47 10.87
N HIS A 47 9.12 5.81 9.99
CA HIS A 47 8.95 5.62 8.55
C HIS A 47 9.36 4.20 8.19
N ILE A 48 8.39 3.30 8.13
CA ILE A 48 8.61 1.94 7.63
C ILE A 48 8.84 2.07 6.12
N VAL A 49 10.04 1.72 5.65
CA VAL A 49 10.38 1.68 4.21
C VAL A 49 10.53 0.21 3.83
N TYR A 50 9.49 -0.40 3.26
CA TYR A 50 9.59 -1.79 2.85
C TYR A 50 10.57 -1.91 1.67
N ILE A 51 11.64 -2.69 1.84
CA ILE A 51 12.62 -2.96 0.78
C ILE A 51 12.62 -4.44 0.47
N HIS A 52 11.96 -4.83 -0.63
CA HIS A 52 12.19 -6.15 -1.21
C HIS A 52 13.43 -6.09 -2.11
N GLN A 53 14.57 -6.59 -1.64
CA GLN A 53 15.68 -6.85 -2.55
C GLN A 53 15.34 -8.07 -3.41
N ARG A 54 14.97 -7.82 -4.66
CA ARG A 54 14.94 -8.85 -5.70
C ARG A 54 16.39 -9.32 -5.89
N SER A 55 16.69 -10.52 -5.41
CA SER A 55 17.90 -11.22 -5.85
C SER A 55 17.76 -11.40 -7.36
N ARG A 56 18.68 -10.86 -8.15
CA ARG A 56 18.66 -11.03 -9.61
C ARG A 56 18.56 -12.53 -9.91
N PRO A 57 17.66 -12.99 -10.80
CA PRO A 57 17.72 -14.35 -11.29
C PRO A 57 19.08 -14.52 -11.97
N LEU A 58 19.79 -15.58 -11.59
CA LEU A 58 21.00 -15.99 -12.26
C LEU A 58 20.60 -16.34 -13.70
N HIS A 59 20.90 -15.46 -14.67
CA HIS A 59 20.79 -15.78 -16.08
C HIS A 59 21.80 -16.88 -16.38
N ILE A 60 21.34 -18.13 -16.36
CA ILE A 60 22.07 -19.25 -16.95
C ILE A 60 21.87 -19.09 -18.46
N PRO A 61 22.93 -18.87 -19.26
CA PRO A 61 22.79 -18.76 -20.70
C PRO A 61 22.23 -20.08 -21.27
N LEU A 62 21.19 -19.99 -22.11
CA LEU A 62 20.55 -21.13 -22.78
C LEU A 62 21.50 -21.91 -23.72
N SER A 63 22.75 -21.47 -23.89
CA SER A 63 23.77 -22.11 -24.72
C SER A 63 24.40 -23.37 -24.10
N LEU A 64 23.99 -23.78 -22.89
CA LEU A 64 24.44 -25.00 -22.23
C LEU A 64 23.44 -26.16 -22.28
N ILE A 65 22.31 -25.99 -22.99
CA ILE A 65 21.37 -27.09 -23.25
C ILE A 65 21.72 -27.67 -24.62
N GLN A 66 22.72 -28.56 -24.66
CA GLN A 66 22.90 -29.46 -25.80
C GLN A 66 21.69 -30.40 -25.87
N SER A 67 21.12 -30.56 -27.06
CA SER A 67 20.09 -31.55 -27.33
C SER A 67 20.60 -32.95 -26.96
N PRO A 68 19.73 -33.84 -26.45
CA PRO A 68 20.15 -35.17 -26.04
C PRO A 68 20.70 -35.92 -27.25
N THR A 69 21.95 -36.36 -27.18
CA THR A 69 22.53 -37.29 -28.15
C THR A 69 21.87 -38.66 -28.00
N VAL A 70 21.86 -39.41 -29.11
CA VAL A 70 21.28 -40.75 -29.31
C VAL A 70 21.71 -41.80 -28.25
N GLU A 71 22.72 -41.49 -27.45
CA GLU A 71 23.19 -42.29 -26.32
C GLU A 71 22.22 -42.27 -25.11
N SER A 72 21.44 -41.20 -24.95
CA SER A 72 20.48 -41.04 -23.84
C SER A 72 19.25 -41.95 -23.94
N GLU A 73 18.80 -42.27 -25.16
CA GLU A 73 17.68 -43.21 -25.37
C GLU A 73 18.07 -44.66 -25.06
N ARG A 74 19.34 -45.03 -25.27
CA ARG A 74 19.86 -46.36 -24.91
C ARG A 74 20.01 -46.54 -23.40
N VAL A 75 20.43 -45.48 -22.69
CA VAL A 75 20.54 -45.50 -21.22
C VAL A 75 19.15 -45.50 -20.57
N MET A 76 18.19 -44.76 -21.13
CA MET A 76 16.80 -44.76 -20.66
C MET A 76 16.11 -46.12 -20.91
N GLY A 77 16.37 -46.75 -22.07
CA GLY A 77 15.89 -48.10 -22.37
C GLY A 77 16.49 -49.19 -21.48
N ALA A 78 17.76 -49.06 -21.08
CA ALA A 78 18.41 -49.98 -20.14
C ALA A 78 17.92 -49.81 -18.69
N LEU A 79 17.55 -48.59 -18.27
CA LEU A 79 17.03 -48.30 -16.94
C LEU A 79 15.59 -48.80 -16.75
N LEU A 80 14.74 -48.72 -17.78
CA LEU A 80 13.36 -49.21 -17.75
C LEU A 80 13.24 -50.75 -17.82
N ALA A 81 14.29 -51.46 -18.23
CA ALA A 81 14.33 -52.92 -18.25
C ALA A 81 14.70 -53.54 -16.88
N SER A 82 15.16 -52.72 -15.92
CA SER A 82 15.48 -53.19 -14.58
C SER A 82 14.29 -52.97 -13.63
N SER A 83 13.40 -53.95 -13.56
CA SER A 83 12.36 -54.05 -12.54
C SER A 83 12.98 -54.31 -11.16
N THR A 84 13.77 -53.36 -10.66
CA THR A 84 14.29 -53.40 -9.29
C THR A 84 13.20 -52.83 -8.40
N SER A 85 12.61 -53.68 -7.56
CA SER A 85 11.76 -53.21 -6.47
C SER A 85 12.59 -52.27 -5.59
N LEU A 86 12.33 -50.96 -5.67
CA LEU A 86 13.03 -49.98 -4.83
C LEU A 86 12.74 -50.33 -3.37
N SER A 87 13.78 -50.74 -2.64
CA SER A 87 13.62 -51.02 -1.23
C SER A 87 13.41 -49.72 -0.46
N LEU A 88 12.67 -49.74 0.65
CA LEU A 88 12.48 -48.56 1.50
C LEU A 88 13.81 -47.91 1.93
N ARG A 89 14.88 -48.71 2.03
CA ARG A 89 16.24 -48.26 2.37
C ARG A 89 16.84 -47.39 1.26
N ASP A 90 16.62 -47.74 0.00
CA ASP A 90 17.13 -46.99 -1.15
C ASP A 90 16.42 -45.63 -1.28
N VAL A 91 15.12 -45.61 -0.99
CA VAL A 91 14.33 -44.36 -0.93
C VAL A 91 14.82 -43.46 0.20
N ILE A 92 15.05 -44.00 1.40
CA ILE A 92 15.59 -43.24 2.53
C ILE A 92 17.00 -42.72 2.22
N ALA A 93 17.87 -43.55 1.66
CA ALA A 93 19.22 -43.16 1.28
C ALA A 93 19.22 -42.04 0.22
N GLY A 94 18.32 -42.13 -0.78
CA GLY A 94 18.11 -41.08 -1.77
C GLY A 94 17.66 -39.75 -1.16
N ILE A 95 16.72 -39.78 -0.21
CA ILE A 95 16.27 -38.57 0.51
C ILE A 95 17.41 -37.96 1.32
N VAL A 96 18.18 -38.78 2.05
CA VAL A 96 19.32 -38.29 2.84
C VAL A 96 20.39 -37.69 1.92
N LEU A 97 20.76 -38.35 0.82
CA LEU A 97 21.73 -37.83 -0.13
C LEU A 97 21.25 -36.52 -0.78
N PHE A 98 19.97 -36.42 -1.13
CA PHE A 98 19.37 -35.18 -1.64
C PHE A 98 19.43 -34.04 -0.61
N LEU A 99 19.11 -34.30 0.66
CA LEU A 99 19.20 -33.30 1.72
C LEU A 99 20.65 -32.86 1.95
N VAL A 100 21.59 -33.79 2.01
CA VAL A 100 23.02 -33.50 2.22
C VAL A 100 23.59 -32.69 1.05
N THR A 101 23.33 -33.08 -0.19
CA THR A 101 23.78 -32.35 -1.38
C THR A 101 23.17 -30.95 -1.45
N ARG A 102 21.88 -30.80 -1.12
CA ARG A 102 21.23 -29.47 -1.03
C ARG A 102 21.84 -28.60 0.06
N LEU A 103 22.13 -29.17 1.25
CA LEU A 103 22.78 -28.46 2.34
C LEU A 103 24.19 -28.03 1.95
N PHE A 104 24.98 -28.93 1.36
CA PHE A 104 26.34 -28.65 0.90
C PHE A 104 26.37 -27.58 -0.19
N LEU A 105 25.51 -27.69 -1.21
CA LEU A 105 25.38 -26.67 -2.25
C LEU A 105 24.93 -25.33 -1.68
N SER A 106 24.01 -25.32 -0.71
CA SER A 106 23.59 -24.10 -0.02
C SER A 106 24.73 -23.46 0.77
N TYR A 107 25.61 -24.28 1.37
CA TYR A 107 26.80 -23.81 2.08
C TYR A 107 27.82 -23.19 1.11
N LEU A 108 28.12 -23.86 -0.01
CA LEU A 108 29.02 -23.34 -1.04
C LEU A 108 28.50 -22.03 -1.66
N LEU A 109 27.20 -21.97 -2.01
CA LEU A 109 26.58 -20.75 -2.52
C LEU A 109 26.64 -19.61 -1.51
N ARG A 110 26.55 -19.91 -0.21
CA ARG A 110 26.71 -18.91 0.87
C ARG A 110 28.16 -18.46 1.05
N ALA A 111 29.13 -19.35 0.82
CA ALA A 111 30.56 -19.04 0.94
C ALA A 111 31.07 -18.20 -0.24
N VAL A 112 30.57 -18.46 -1.45
CA VAL A 112 30.96 -17.72 -2.68
C VAL A 112 30.23 -16.37 -2.77
N SER A 113 29.03 -16.25 -2.18
CA SER A 113 28.31 -14.99 -2.13
C SER A 113 28.95 -14.05 -1.11
N GLY A 114 29.82 -13.15 -1.57
CA GLY A 114 30.35 -12.04 -0.78
C GLY A 114 29.20 -11.16 -0.26
N ARG A 115 28.69 -11.48 0.94
CA ARG A 115 27.58 -10.76 1.55
C ARG A 115 28.08 -9.41 2.00
N ARG A 116 27.60 -8.35 1.35
CA ARG A 116 27.66 -7.01 1.96
C ARG A 116 26.99 -7.08 3.32
N PRO A 117 27.58 -6.49 4.37
CA PRO A 117 26.97 -6.51 5.69
C PRO A 117 25.58 -5.88 5.62
N LEU A 118 24.58 -6.62 6.08
CA LEU A 118 23.23 -6.09 6.24
C LEU A 118 23.21 -5.17 7.47
N PRO A 119 22.26 -4.22 7.53
CA PRO A 119 22.00 -3.49 8.76
C PRO A 119 21.75 -4.43 9.95
N PRO A 120 22.04 -4.00 11.19
CA PRO A 120 21.72 -4.77 12.39
C PRO A 120 20.23 -5.07 12.48
N GLY A 121 19.84 -6.12 13.22
CA GLY A 121 18.44 -6.41 13.43
C GLY A 121 18.17 -7.73 14.16
N PRO A 122 16.91 -7.96 14.57
CA PRO A 122 16.53 -9.16 15.28
C PRO A 122 16.71 -10.40 14.40
N LYS A 123 17.17 -11.49 15.00
CA LYS A 123 17.21 -12.80 14.35
C LYS A 123 15.80 -13.40 14.39
N GLY A 124 15.20 -13.54 13.21
CA GLY A 124 13.89 -14.17 13.07
C GLY A 124 13.93 -15.69 13.16
N TRP A 125 12.76 -16.30 13.32
CA TRP A 125 12.59 -17.75 13.34
C TRP A 125 12.78 -18.35 11.93
N PRO A 126 13.12 -19.64 11.80
CA PRO A 126 13.12 -20.31 10.50
C PRO A 126 11.77 -20.15 9.78
N PHE A 127 11.81 -19.88 8.48
CA PHE A 127 10.66 -19.66 7.56
C PHE A 127 9.76 -18.45 7.86
N ILE A 128 9.36 -18.23 9.11
CA ILE A 128 8.43 -17.18 9.54
C ILE A 128 9.16 -15.85 9.78
N GLY A 129 10.44 -15.88 10.12
CA GLY A 129 11.23 -14.69 10.38
C GLY A 129 10.77 -13.95 11.64
N CYS A 130 10.64 -12.63 11.56
CA CYS A 130 10.30 -11.73 12.65
C CYS A 130 8.79 -11.42 12.73
N LEU A 131 7.94 -12.10 11.94
CA LEU A 131 6.49 -11.87 11.96
C LEU A 131 5.88 -11.96 13.37
N PRO A 132 6.24 -12.93 14.23
CA PRO A 132 5.67 -13.02 15.58
C PRO A 132 6.06 -11.85 16.48
N LEU A 133 7.15 -11.14 16.17
CA LEU A 133 7.61 -9.99 16.94
C LEU A 133 6.80 -8.72 16.66
N LEU A 134 6.03 -8.66 15.57
CA LEU A 134 5.32 -7.45 15.17
C LEU A 134 4.01 -7.23 15.96
N GLY A 135 3.38 -8.31 16.43
CA GLY A 135 2.13 -8.23 17.20
C GLY A 135 1.00 -7.51 16.45
N ARG A 136 0.02 -6.98 17.20
CA ARG A 136 -1.16 -6.28 16.64
C ARG A 136 -0.87 -4.86 16.18
N MET A 137 0.21 -4.24 16.66
CA MET A 137 0.62 -2.88 16.31
C MET A 137 2.06 -2.88 15.78
N PRO A 138 2.29 -3.31 14.52
CA PRO A 138 3.64 -3.46 13.98
C PRO A 138 4.50 -2.20 14.09
N HIS A 139 3.91 -1.02 13.92
CA HIS A 139 4.62 0.25 14.03
C HIS A 139 5.19 0.52 15.43
N VAL A 140 4.50 0.09 16.50
CA VAL A 140 4.98 0.20 17.89
C VAL A 140 6.11 -0.80 18.12
N SER A 141 5.93 -2.06 17.71
CA SER A 141 6.94 -3.10 17.87
C SER A 141 8.23 -2.75 17.11
N LEU A 142 8.12 -2.19 15.90
CA LEU A 142 9.26 -1.71 15.12
C LEU A 142 9.95 -0.50 15.77
N PHE A 143 9.20 0.38 16.44
CA PHE A 143 9.79 1.47 17.21
C PHE A 143 10.65 0.96 18.38
N GLU A 144 10.13 0.02 19.16
CA GLU A 144 10.87 -0.58 20.28
C GLU A 144 12.11 -1.34 19.79
N LEU A 145 11.99 -2.10 18.70
CA LEU A 145 13.14 -2.75 18.07
C LEU A 145 14.20 -1.74 17.60
N ALA A 146 13.78 -0.58 17.06
CA ALA A 146 14.71 0.45 16.61
C ALA A 146 15.51 1.10 17.76
N LYS A 147 15.00 1.10 19.00
CA LYS A 147 15.79 1.55 20.17
C LYS A 147 16.96 0.61 20.46
N VAL A 148 16.83 -0.67 20.12
CA VAL A 148 17.85 -1.71 20.36
C VAL A 148 18.81 -1.83 19.18
N TYR A 149 18.28 -1.88 17.96
CA TYR A 149 19.07 -2.15 16.74
C TYR A 149 19.49 -0.87 15.99
N GLY A 150 18.96 0.29 16.39
CA GLY A 150 19.32 1.58 15.83
C GLY A 150 18.38 2.07 14.72
N PRO A 151 18.73 3.22 14.11
CA PRO A 151 17.85 3.97 13.23
C PRO A 151 17.64 3.34 11.84
N VAL A 152 18.49 2.40 11.45
CA VAL A 152 18.35 1.59 10.24
C VAL A 152 18.56 0.14 10.64
N MET A 153 17.50 -0.66 10.56
CA MET A 153 17.55 -2.07 10.95
C MET A 153 16.99 -2.99 9.87
N TYR A 154 17.49 -4.22 9.84
CA TYR A 154 17.07 -5.27 8.90
C TYR A 154 16.21 -6.31 9.62
N LEU A 155 15.09 -6.67 9.01
CA LEU A 155 14.24 -7.76 9.46
C LEU A 155 13.94 -8.68 8.28
N LYS A 156 13.70 -9.94 8.60
CA LYS A 156 13.14 -10.90 7.65
C LYS A 156 11.71 -11.20 8.07
N LEU A 157 10.73 -10.92 7.21
CA LEU A 157 9.31 -11.21 7.45
C LEU A 157 8.89 -12.35 6.53
N GLY A 158 8.72 -13.55 7.08
CA GLY A 158 8.58 -14.76 6.29
C GLY A 158 9.82 -15.01 5.43
N THR A 159 9.61 -15.03 4.12
CA THR A 159 10.67 -15.10 3.10
C THR A 159 11.14 -13.72 2.61
N SER A 160 10.38 -12.65 2.90
CA SER A 160 10.64 -11.29 2.45
C SER A 160 11.66 -10.57 3.34
N ALA A 161 12.58 -9.85 2.70
CA ALA A 161 13.46 -8.91 3.37
C ALA A 161 12.74 -7.58 3.65
N MET A 162 13.04 -6.94 4.77
CA MET A 162 12.58 -5.62 5.14
C MET A 162 13.73 -4.83 5.77
N VAL A 163 13.81 -3.56 5.46
CA VAL A 163 14.66 -2.60 6.18
C VAL A 163 13.74 -1.56 6.81
N VAL A 164 14.08 -1.02 7.97
CA VAL A 164 13.24 -0.03 8.66
C VAL A 164 14.06 1.22 8.91
N ALA A 165 13.48 2.39 8.62
CA ALA A 165 14.08 3.69 8.83
C ALA A 165 13.37 4.43 9.97
N SER A 166 13.98 4.45 11.15
CA SER A 166 13.37 4.94 12.39
C SER A 166 13.91 6.30 12.84
N SER A 167 14.52 7.06 11.94
CA SER A 167 14.97 8.43 12.21
C SER A 167 14.73 9.37 11.02
N PRO A 168 14.63 10.69 11.24
CA PRO A 168 14.50 11.66 10.14
C PRO A 168 15.67 11.60 9.15
N ALA A 169 16.89 11.36 9.63
CA ALA A 169 18.08 11.22 8.78
C ALA A 169 17.99 9.98 7.89
N ALA A 170 17.61 8.84 8.46
CA ALA A 170 17.38 7.61 7.70
C ALA A 170 16.25 7.78 6.68
N ALA A 171 15.11 8.33 7.09
CA ALA A 171 13.98 8.60 6.20
C ALA A 171 14.38 9.52 5.03
N LYS A 172 15.16 10.59 5.30
CA LYS A 172 15.71 11.46 4.24
C LYS A 172 16.61 10.70 3.28
N ALA A 173 17.46 9.80 3.78
CA ALA A 173 18.34 8.99 2.94
C ALA A 173 17.52 8.13 1.95
N PHE A 174 16.51 7.39 2.44
CA PHE A 174 15.68 6.52 1.58
C PHE A 174 14.71 7.29 0.68
N LEU A 175 14.04 8.33 1.20
CA LEU A 175 12.93 8.98 0.51
C LEU A 175 13.31 10.19 -0.34
N LYS A 176 14.56 10.67 -0.21
CA LYS A 176 15.05 11.86 -0.95
C LYS A 176 16.41 11.63 -1.58
N THR A 177 17.40 11.14 -0.84
CA THR A 177 18.75 10.98 -1.38
C THR A 177 18.87 9.81 -2.34
N LEU A 178 18.18 8.70 -2.04
CA LEU A 178 18.18 7.46 -2.82
C LEU A 178 16.77 7.16 -3.38
N ASP A 179 15.96 8.20 -3.58
CA ASP A 179 14.56 8.08 -3.97
C ASP A 179 14.39 7.23 -5.24
N THR A 180 15.19 7.46 -6.28
CA THR A 180 15.19 6.68 -7.53
C THR A 180 15.39 5.17 -7.32
N THR A 181 16.11 4.77 -6.28
CA THR A 181 16.32 3.36 -5.93
C THR A 181 15.13 2.77 -5.17
N PHE A 182 14.43 3.59 -4.38
CA PHE A 182 13.36 3.16 -3.46
C PHE A 182 11.97 3.70 -3.81
N THR A 183 11.75 4.10 -5.06
CA THR A 183 10.46 4.69 -5.48
C THR A 183 9.38 3.63 -5.65
N ASN A 184 9.75 2.41 -6.08
CA ASN A 184 8.82 1.33 -6.39
C ASN A 184 8.22 0.70 -5.13
N ARG A 185 7.09 0.00 -5.31
CA ARG A 185 6.43 -0.72 -4.22
C ARG A 185 6.68 -2.22 -4.37
N PRO A 186 6.88 -2.94 -3.26
CA PRO A 186 6.87 -4.38 -3.29
C PRO A 186 5.50 -4.89 -3.75
N PRO A 187 5.46 -5.97 -4.56
CA PRO A 187 4.21 -6.65 -4.88
C PRO A 187 3.50 -7.10 -3.61
N ASN A 188 2.19 -6.91 -3.56
CA ASN A 188 1.32 -7.42 -2.51
C ASN A 188 -0.05 -7.77 -3.10
N ALA A 189 -0.76 -8.67 -2.44
CA ALA A 189 -2.05 -9.18 -2.89
C ALA A 189 -3.10 -8.09 -3.07
N GLY A 190 -3.06 -7.03 -2.24
CA GLY A 190 -3.99 -5.91 -2.38
C GLY A 190 -3.78 -5.14 -3.68
N ALA A 191 -2.52 -4.87 -4.05
CA ALA A 191 -2.19 -4.25 -5.33
C ALA A 191 -2.61 -5.12 -6.51
N THR A 192 -2.38 -6.44 -6.40
CA THR A 192 -2.73 -7.40 -7.46
C THR A 192 -4.25 -7.54 -7.64
N HIS A 193 -4.97 -7.83 -6.56
CA HIS A 193 -6.38 -8.23 -6.63
C HIS A 193 -7.37 -7.08 -6.51
N MET A 194 -6.99 -5.95 -5.91
CA MET A 194 -7.90 -4.81 -5.72
C MET A 194 -7.55 -3.60 -6.61
N ALA A 195 -6.29 -3.43 -6.99
CA ALA A 195 -5.79 -2.23 -7.66
C ALA A 195 -5.39 -2.48 -9.13
N TYR A 196 -6.20 -3.27 -9.84
CA TYR A 196 -6.02 -3.56 -11.27
C TYR A 196 -4.60 -4.04 -11.61
N ASN A 197 -4.07 -4.98 -10.82
CA ASN A 197 -2.69 -5.47 -10.97
C ASN A 197 -1.60 -4.38 -10.82
N ALA A 198 -1.73 -3.56 -9.77
CA ALA A 198 -0.81 -2.46 -9.44
C ALA A 198 -0.69 -1.41 -10.56
N GLU A 199 -1.79 -1.10 -11.22
CA GLU A 199 -1.82 -0.16 -12.34
C GLU A 199 -2.33 1.25 -11.97
N ASP A 200 -2.74 1.41 -10.72
CA ASP A 200 -3.23 2.66 -10.15
C ASP A 200 -2.09 3.58 -9.67
N LEU A 201 -2.44 4.81 -9.26
CA LEU A 201 -1.46 5.81 -8.84
C LEU A 201 -0.67 5.43 -7.57
N VAL A 202 -1.24 4.60 -6.69
CA VAL A 202 -0.67 4.25 -5.38
C VAL A 202 0.34 3.11 -5.49
N PHE A 203 0.02 2.05 -6.25
CA PHE A 203 0.85 0.85 -6.34
C PHE A 203 1.70 0.73 -7.61
N ALA A 204 1.42 1.50 -8.67
CA ALA A 204 2.21 1.43 -9.88
C ALA A 204 3.69 1.77 -9.66
N ASP A 205 4.54 0.98 -10.31
CA ASP A 205 5.96 1.21 -10.35
C ASP A 205 6.29 2.52 -11.08
N TYR A 206 7.41 3.12 -10.69
CA TYR A 206 7.87 4.35 -11.31
C TYR A 206 8.15 4.13 -12.80
N GLY A 207 7.41 4.86 -13.64
CA GLY A 207 7.50 4.75 -15.08
C GLY A 207 6.64 5.80 -15.77
N PRO A 208 6.54 5.76 -17.11
CA PRO A 208 5.75 6.72 -17.89
C PRO A 208 4.29 6.80 -17.43
N ARG A 209 3.64 5.65 -17.18
CA ARG A 209 2.26 5.59 -16.67
C ARG A 209 2.10 6.25 -15.31
N TRP A 210 2.94 5.89 -14.33
CA TRP A 210 2.88 6.50 -13.00
C TRP A 210 3.11 8.01 -13.05
N LYS A 211 4.09 8.47 -13.86
CA LYS A 211 4.36 9.90 -14.06
C LYS A 211 3.15 10.63 -14.66
N LEU A 212 2.48 10.01 -15.63
CA LEU A 212 1.27 10.54 -16.23
C LEU A 212 0.14 10.67 -15.21
N LEU A 213 -0.19 9.58 -14.50
CA LEU A 213 -1.23 9.60 -13.46
C LEU A 213 -0.92 10.67 -12.40
N ARG A 214 0.35 10.75 -11.96
CA ARG A 214 0.79 11.75 -10.99
C ARG A 214 0.65 13.18 -11.53
N LYS A 215 0.96 13.40 -12.80
CA LYS A 215 0.81 14.70 -13.47
C LYS A 215 -0.67 15.10 -13.55
N LEU A 216 -1.54 14.20 -14.00
CA LEU A 216 -2.98 14.45 -14.12
C LEU A 216 -3.61 14.77 -12.75
N SER A 217 -3.36 13.94 -11.73
CA SER A 217 -3.85 14.20 -10.37
C SER A 217 -3.34 15.52 -9.82
N ASN A 218 -2.08 15.89 -10.07
CA ASN A 218 -1.56 17.18 -9.62
C ASN A 218 -2.17 18.35 -10.39
N LEU A 219 -2.34 18.23 -11.71
CA LEU A 219 -2.86 19.31 -12.54
C LEU A 219 -4.33 19.61 -12.27
N HIS A 220 -5.14 18.57 -12.00
CA HIS A 220 -6.60 18.69 -11.94
C HIS A 220 -7.18 18.59 -10.52
N MET A 221 -6.43 18.11 -9.52
CA MET A 221 -6.97 17.93 -8.16
C MET A 221 -6.07 18.48 -7.04
N LEU A 222 -4.79 18.11 -7.04
CA LEU A 222 -3.93 18.24 -5.86
C LEU A 222 -2.96 19.44 -5.92
N GLY A 223 -2.76 20.03 -7.10
CA GLY A 223 -1.85 21.15 -7.31
C GLY A 223 -2.45 22.47 -6.84
N GLY A 224 -1.60 23.47 -6.58
CA GLY A 224 -2.03 24.77 -6.03
C GLY A 224 -3.14 25.44 -6.84
N LYS A 225 -2.97 25.53 -8.17
CA LYS A 225 -4.00 26.09 -9.06
C LYS A 225 -5.31 25.29 -9.02
N ALA A 226 -5.25 23.96 -9.07
CA ALA A 226 -6.46 23.13 -8.96
C ALA A 226 -7.17 23.36 -7.62
N LEU A 227 -6.42 23.47 -6.52
CA LEU A 227 -7.01 23.80 -5.22
C LEU A 227 -7.68 25.19 -5.24
N ASP A 228 -7.12 26.17 -5.91
CA ASP A 228 -7.76 27.49 -6.04
C ASP A 228 -9.03 27.42 -6.89
N ASP A 229 -8.98 26.72 -8.03
CA ASP A 229 -10.11 26.54 -8.95
C ASP A 229 -11.28 25.82 -8.23
N TRP A 230 -10.98 24.84 -7.37
CA TRP A 230 -11.98 24.10 -6.57
C TRP A 230 -12.34 24.76 -5.22
N ALA A 231 -11.89 25.99 -4.95
CA ALA A 231 -12.15 26.63 -3.66
C ALA A 231 -13.65 26.88 -3.40
N ALA A 232 -14.44 27.14 -4.44
CA ALA A 232 -15.90 27.31 -4.32
C ALA A 232 -16.58 26.01 -3.86
N VAL A 233 -16.21 24.87 -4.46
CA VAL A 233 -16.73 23.53 -4.10
C VAL A 233 -16.43 23.21 -2.64
N ARG A 234 -15.17 23.40 -2.20
CA ARG A 234 -14.82 23.15 -0.79
C ARG A 234 -15.59 24.02 0.19
N ARG A 235 -15.80 25.30 -0.14
CA ARG A 235 -16.63 26.20 0.69
C ARG A 235 -18.08 25.72 0.75
N ALA A 236 -18.66 25.32 -0.38
CA ALA A 236 -20.03 24.81 -0.44
C ALA A 236 -20.21 23.55 0.42
N GLU A 237 -19.31 22.57 0.32
CA GLU A 237 -19.40 21.37 1.15
C GLU A 237 -19.16 21.65 2.65
N MET A 238 -18.30 22.62 2.99
CA MET A 238 -18.20 23.07 4.38
C MET A 238 -19.50 23.69 4.90
N VAL A 239 -20.16 24.52 4.08
CA VAL A 239 -21.47 25.08 4.44
C VAL A 239 -22.51 23.97 4.64
N HIS A 240 -22.51 22.93 3.80
CA HIS A 240 -23.37 21.76 4.01
C HIS A 240 -23.10 21.06 5.33
N MET A 241 -21.83 20.81 5.67
CA MET A 241 -21.48 20.20 6.97
C MET A 241 -21.95 21.06 8.16
N PHE A 242 -21.76 22.38 8.11
CA PHE A 242 -22.21 23.28 9.17
C PHE A 242 -23.73 23.33 9.31
N ARG A 243 -24.47 23.26 8.19
CA ARG A 243 -25.93 23.15 8.22
C ARG A 243 -26.38 21.87 8.93
N THR A 244 -25.77 20.73 8.60
CA THR A 244 -26.04 19.46 9.29
C THR A 244 -25.80 19.58 10.80
N VAL A 245 -24.68 20.18 11.20
CA VAL A 245 -24.39 20.41 12.63
C VAL A 245 -25.43 21.32 13.28
N GLN A 246 -25.83 22.40 12.60
CA GLN A 246 -26.86 23.32 13.08
C GLN A 246 -28.22 22.62 13.26
N ASP A 247 -28.59 21.75 12.33
CA ASP A 247 -29.86 21.02 12.39
C ASP A 247 -29.86 19.98 13.53
N HIS A 248 -28.76 19.26 13.75
CA HIS A 248 -28.59 18.40 14.93
C HIS A 248 -28.65 19.21 16.24
N ALA A 249 -28.00 20.37 16.28
CA ALA A 249 -28.02 21.24 17.45
C ALA A 249 -29.43 21.75 17.77
N ARG A 250 -30.23 22.11 16.74
CA ARG A 250 -31.65 22.49 16.89
C ARG A 250 -32.50 21.35 17.45
N ARG A 251 -32.18 20.10 17.12
CA ARG A 251 -32.85 18.90 17.63
C ARG A 251 -32.29 18.43 18.99
N GLY A 252 -31.22 19.03 19.50
CA GLY A 252 -30.54 18.58 20.72
C GLY A 252 -29.81 17.24 20.56
N GLU A 253 -29.46 16.86 19.34
CA GLU A 253 -28.84 15.58 19.02
C GLU A 253 -27.31 15.68 18.95
N ALA A 254 -26.63 14.59 19.33
CA ALA A 254 -25.20 14.46 19.11
C ALA A 254 -24.89 14.30 17.61
N VAL A 255 -23.70 14.74 17.20
CA VAL A 255 -23.19 14.60 15.83
C VAL A 255 -22.04 13.61 15.83
N ASP A 256 -22.10 12.60 14.94
CA ASP A 256 -20.95 11.76 14.63
C ASP A 256 -19.99 12.55 13.72
N VAL A 257 -18.96 13.13 14.33
CA VAL A 257 -17.95 13.95 13.63
C VAL A 257 -17.12 13.14 12.62
N PRO A 258 -16.60 11.94 12.95
CA PRO A 258 -15.94 11.08 11.96
C PRO A 258 -16.78 10.81 10.72
N GLU A 259 -18.06 10.50 10.89
CA GLU A 259 -18.97 10.25 9.78
C GLU A 259 -19.23 11.51 8.95
N LEU A 260 -19.55 12.63 9.60
CA LEU A 260 -19.77 13.92 8.94
C LEU A 260 -18.56 14.34 8.08
N LEU A 261 -17.34 14.21 8.63
CA LEU A 261 -16.11 14.54 7.92
C LEU A 261 -15.85 13.57 6.76
N SER A 262 -16.14 12.28 6.95
CA SER A 262 -15.97 11.28 5.89
C SER A 262 -16.87 11.58 4.70
N TYR A 263 -18.14 11.92 4.94
CA TYR A 263 -19.07 12.33 3.89
C TYR A 263 -18.68 13.66 3.24
N GLY A 264 -18.28 14.66 4.04
CA GLY A 264 -17.81 15.93 3.52
C GLY A 264 -16.62 15.76 2.56
N ILE A 265 -15.61 14.98 2.97
CA ILE A 265 -14.43 14.70 2.13
C ILE A 265 -14.83 13.93 0.87
N ALA A 266 -15.66 12.90 1.00
CA ALA A 266 -16.05 12.11 -0.15
C ALA A 266 -16.91 12.90 -1.16
N ASN A 267 -17.81 13.76 -0.69
CA ASN A 267 -18.57 14.67 -1.54
C ASN A 267 -17.69 15.72 -2.21
N MET A 268 -16.73 16.32 -1.48
CA MET A 268 -15.73 17.20 -2.08
C MET A 268 -14.94 16.50 -3.18
N MET A 269 -14.50 15.25 -2.94
CA MET A 269 -13.78 14.47 -3.93
C MET A 269 -14.66 14.11 -5.13
N GLY A 270 -15.91 13.69 -4.91
CA GLY A 270 -16.87 13.41 -5.98
C GLY A 270 -17.11 14.63 -6.86
N MET A 271 -17.29 15.81 -6.26
CA MET A 271 -17.46 17.06 -7.00
C MET A 271 -16.23 17.43 -7.83
N VAL A 272 -15.02 17.16 -7.32
CA VAL A 272 -13.78 17.43 -8.06
C VAL A 272 -13.54 16.40 -9.18
N MET A 273 -13.92 15.15 -8.96
CA MET A 273 -13.63 14.04 -9.88
C MET A 273 -14.69 13.82 -10.95
N LEU A 274 -15.96 13.99 -10.59
CA LEU A 274 -17.14 13.58 -11.36
C LEU A 274 -18.21 14.69 -11.42
N SER A 275 -17.92 15.88 -10.88
CA SER A 275 -18.90 16.97 -10.73
C SER A 275 -20.20 16.56 -10.03
N LYS A 276 -20.15 15.50 -9.20
CA LYS A 276 -21.31 14.88 -8.56
C LYS A 276 -21.01 14.56 -7.10
N ARG A 277 -21.98 14.79 -6.23
CA ARG A 277 -21.90 14.38 -4.83
C ARG A 277 -22.19 12.89 -4.73
N VAL A 278 -21.31 12.15 -4.04
CA VAL A 278 -21.41 10.70 -3.90
C VAL A 278 -22.44 10.32 -2.82
N PHE A 279 -22.63 11.21 -1.85
CA PHE A 279 -23.54 11.07 -0.72
C PHE A 279 -24.53 12.24 -0.73
N GLU A 280 -25.51 12.16 -1.62
CA GLU A 280 -26.71 12.98 -1.54
C GLU A 280 -27.77 12.21 -0.76
N SER A 281 -28.00 12.63 0.49
CA SER A 281 -29.21 12.32 1.27
C SER A 281 -29.58 10.83 1.39
N GLY A 282 -28.94 10.11 2.31
CA GLY A 282 -29.52 8.93 2.99
C GLY A 282 -30.05 7.77 2.12
N GLY A 283 -29.74 7.74 0.83
CA GLY A 283 -30.16 6.69 -0.09
C GLY A 283 -29.32 5.42 0.04
N SER A 284 -29.90 4.28 -0.34
CA SER A 284 -29.26 2.95 -0.29
C SER A 284 -27.91 2.91 -1.03
N GLU A 285 -27.79 3.60 -2.18
CA GLU A 285 -26.56 3.64 -2.98
C GLU A 285 -25.38 4.29 -2.24
N SER A 286 -25.65 5.35 -1.48
CA SER A 286 -24.63 6.04 -0.68
C SER A 286 -24.12 5.13 0.46
N SER A 287 -25.02 4.35 1.06
CA SER A 287 -24.67 3.35 2.08
C SER A 287 -23.84 2.22 1.48
N GLU A 288 -24.17 1.76 0.27
CA GLU A 288 -23.41 0.71 -0.42
C GLU A 288 -21.98 1.17 -0.77
N PHE A 289 -21.82 2.38 -1.30
CA PHE A 289 -20.51 2.97 -1.56
C PHE A 289 -19.65 3.04 -0.29
N LYS A 290 -20.21 3.51 0.83
CA LYS A 290 -19.52 3.55 2.13
C LYS A 290 -19.04 2.17 2.57
N VAL A 291 -19.94 1.18 2.52
CA VAL A 291 -19.62 -0.20 2.92
C VAL A 291 -18.46 -0.73 2.07
N MET A 292 -18.50 -0.51 0.75
CA MET A 292 -17.41 -0.92 -0.15
C MET A 292 -16.09 -0.22 0.15
N VAL A 293 -16.09 1.10 0.39
CA VAL A 293 -14.85 1.83 0.73
C VAL A 293 -14.27 1.33 2.05
N VAL A 294 -15.11 1.09 3.05
CA VAL A 294 -14.66 0.54 4.35
C VAL A 294 -14.12 -0.87 4.18
N GLU A 295 -14.78 -1.73 3.40
CA GLU A 295 -14.33 -3.09 3.11
C GLU A 295 -12.98 -3.08 2.37
N LEU A 296 -12.84 -2.25 1.34
CA LEU A 296 -11.60 -2.06 0.58
C LEU A 296 -10.44 -1.61 1.48
N MET A 297 -10.67 -0.59 2.34
CA MET A 297 -9.65 -0.06 3.24
C MET A 297 -9.29 -1.07 4.34
N THR A 298 -10.26 -1.84 4.82
CA THR A 298 -10.03 -2.90 5.81
C THR A 298 -9.16 -4.00 5.21
N LEU A 299 -9.55 -4.55 4.05
CA LEU A 299 -8.80 -5.61 3.37
C LEU A 299 -7.39 -5.16 2.97
N ALA A 300 -7.22 -3.91 2.52
CA ALA A 300 -5.91 -3.35 2.21
C ALA A 300 -4.99 -3.21 3.44
N GLY A 301 -5.58 -3.07 4.63
CA GLY A 301 -4.86 -2.96 5.90
C GLY A 301 -4.61 -4.29 6.60
N LEU A 302 -5.23 -5.39 6.15
CA LEU A 302 -5.05 -6.70 6.77
C LEU A 302 -3.66 -7.27 6.47
N PHE A 303 -3.12 -7.96 7.46
CA PHE A 303 -1.93 -8.76 7.29
C PHE A 303 -2.25 -10.03 6.50
N ASN A 304 -1.72 -10.15 5.28
CA ASN A 304 -1.80 -11.35 4.46
C ASN A 304 -0.49 -12.16 4.56
N VAL A 305 -0.56 -13.39 5.05
CA VAL A 305 0.58 -14.33 5.11
C VAL A 305 1.16 -14.60 3.72
N GLY A 306 0.31 -14.62 2.68
CA GLY A 306 0.73 -14.84 1.29
C GLY A 306 1.75 -13.81 0.78
N ASP A 307 1.68 -12.57 1.25
CA ASP A 307 2.62 -11.50 0.88
C ASP A 307 4.04 -11.73 1.44
N PHE A 308 4.14 -12.49 2.52
CA PHE A 308 5.42 -12.77 3.20
C PHE A 308 5.95 -14.17 2.90
N ILE A 309 5.07 -15.12 2.59
CA ILE A 309 5.40 -16.51 2.28
C ILE A 309 4.69 -16.91 0.97
N PRO A 310 5.23 -16.51 -0.20
CA PRO A 310 4.57 -16.71 -1.50
C PRO A 310 4.30 -18.18 -1.84
N SER A 311 5.09 -19.12 -1.30
CA SER A 311 4.94 -20.56 -1.54
C SER A 311 3.61 -21.13 -1.01
N ILE A 312 2.96 -20.45 -0.07
CA ILE A 312 1.65 -20.84 0.48
C ILE A 312 0.54 -19.86 0.11
N ALA A 313 0.83 -18.81 -0.67
CA ALA A 313 -0.15 -17.77 -1.03
C ALA A 313 -1.36 -18.36 -1.79
N TRP A 314 -1.12 -19.37 -2.64
CA TRP A 314 -2.17 -20.06 -3.40
C TRP A 314 -3.26 -20.71 -2.53
N MET A 315 -2.97 -21.03 -1.27
CA MET A 315 -3.92 -21.65 -0.35
C MET A 315 -4.93 -20.65 0.22
N ASP A 316 -4.63 -19.34 0.20
CA ASP A 316 -5.43 -18.28 0.83
C ASP A 316 -5.93 -18.67 2.25
N LEU A 317 -5.01 -19.08 3.12
CA LEU A 317 -5.34 -19.63 4.46
C LEU A 317 -6.20 -18.70 5.33
N GLN A 318 -6.17 -17.39 5.06
CA GLN A 318 -6.93 -16.38 5.78
C GLN A 318 -8.23 -15.97 5.06
N GLY A 319 -8.46 -16.44 3.83
CA GLY A 319 -9.58 -16.04 2.97
C GLY A 319 -9.53 -14.57 2.50
N ILE A 320 -8.38 -13.90 2.69
CA ILE A 320 -8.21 -12.47 2.44
C ILE A 320 -8.16 -12.21 0.94
N GLU A 321 -7.42 -13.01 0.17
CA GLU A 321 -7.30 -12.79 -1.28
C GLU A 321 -8.63 -13.05 -1.99
N GLY A 322 -9.39 -14.05 -1.56
CA GLY A 322 -10.76 -14.28 -2.01
C GLY A 322 -11.68 -13.10 -1.69
N ALA A 323 -11.58 -12.51 -0.49
CA ALA A 323 -12.34 -11.31 -0.13
C ALA A 323 -11.94 -10.09 -0.98
N MET A 324 -10.64 -9.88 -1.21
CA MET A 324 -10.12 -8.83 -2.09
C MET A 324 -10.71 -8.92 -3.50
N LYS A 325 -10.76 -10.12 -4.09
CA LYS A 325 -11.36 -10.34 -5.42
C LYS A 325 -12.86 -10.02 -5.44
N ARG A 326 -13.60 -10.43 -4.40
CA ARG A 326 -15.05 -10.15 -4.31
C ARG A 326 -15.34 -8.66 -4.19
N VAL A 327 -14.60 -7.93 -3.35
CA VAL A 327 -14.80 -6.47 -3.23
C VAL A 327 -14.38 -5.75 -4.51
N HIS A 328 -13.34 -6.21 -5.19
CA HIS A 328 -12.89 -5.63 -6.46
C HIS A 328 -13.97 -5.71 -7.54
N LEU A 329 -14.72 -6.82 -7.64
CA LEU A 329 -15.83 -6.93 -8.60
C LEU A 329 -16.93 -5.88 -8.35
N LYS A 330 -17.29 -5.65 -7.08
CA LYS A 330 -18.28 -4.62 -6.73
C LYS A 330 -17.76 -3.22 -7.04
N TRP A 331 -16.48 -2.98 -6.71
CA TRP A 331 -15.81 -1.72 -6.98
C TRP A 331 -15.70 -1.41 -8.47
N ASP A 332 -15.40 -2.42 -9.30
CA ASP A 332 -15.34 -2.28 -10.75
C ASP A 332 -16.72 -1.94 -11.35
N ALA A 333 -17.77 -2.64 -10.90
CA ALA A 333 -19.13 -2.38 -11.34
C ALA A 333 -19.58 -0.95 -10.99
N LEU A 334 -19.25 -0.49 -9.77
CA LEU A 334 -19.52 0.87 -9.34
C LEU A 334 -18.77 1.90 -10.19
N ILE A 335 -17.45 1.75 -10.37
CA ILE A 335 -16.65 2.67 -11.20
C ILE A 335 -17.20 2.73 -12.62
N ARG A 336 -17.53 1.58 -13.20
CA ARG A 336 -18.10 1.51 -14.55
C ARG A 336 -19.41 2.30 -14.65
N ARG A 337 -20.32 2.08 -13.71
CA ARG A 337 -21.58 2.84 -13.65
C ARG A 337 -21.33 4.34 -13.50
N MET A 338 -20.40 4.75 -12.64
CA MET A 338 -20.05 6.17 -12.49
C MET A 338 -19.50 6.77 -13.78
N ILE A 339 -18.66 6.04 -14.53
CA ILE A 339 -18.14 6.47 -15.82
C ILE A 339 -19.26 6.59 -16.85
N GLU A 340 -20.15 5.59 -16.93
CA GLU A 340 -21.29 5.60 -17.86
C GLU A 340 -22.26 6.77 -17.59
N GLU A 341 -22.63 6.98 -16.31
CA GLU A 341 -23.45 8.12 -15.90
C GLU A 341 -22.76 9.46 -16.20
N HIS A 342 -21.45 9.53 -15.98
CA HIS A 342 -20.65 10.70 -16.29
C HIS A 342 -20.66 10.98 -17.80
N GLU A 343 -20.39 9.99 -18.65
CA GLU A 343 -20.42 10.16 -20.10
C GLU A 343 -21.81 10.60 -20.60
N ALA A 344 -22.88 10.05 -20.06
CA ALA A 344 -24.26 10.41 -20.42
C ALA A 344 -24.59 11.88 -20.12
N THR A 345 -23.99 12.46 -19.08
CA THR A 345 -24.22 13.85 -18.62
C THR A 345 -23.16 14.83 -19.14
N ARG A 346 -22.31 14.42 -20.09
CA ARG A 346 -21.21 15.24 -20.63
C ARG A 346 -21.66 16.58 -21.21
N GLU A 347 -22.83 16.61 -21.84
CA GLU A 347 -23.36 17.83 -22.48
C GLU A 347 -23.71 18.93 -21.45
N GLU A 348 -24.16 18.53 -20.26
CA GLU A 348 -24.52 19.45 -19.16
C GLU A 348 -23.29 20.14 -18.55
N ARG A 349 -22.10 19.53 -18.70
CA ARG A 349 -20.82 20.05 -18.18
C ARG A 349 -19.98 20.83 -19.20
N LYS A 350 -20.53 21.10 -20.39
CA LYS A 350 -19.83 21.89 -21.41
C LYS A 350 -19.33 23.23 -20.85
N GLY A 351 -18.03 23.46 -20.96
CA GLY A 351 -17.36 24.69 -20.49
C GLY A 351 -16.83 24.63 -19.04
N LYS A 352 -17.10 23.56 -18.29
CA LYS A 352 -16.53 23.31 -16.96
C LYS A 352 -16.11 21.84 -16.81
N PRO A 353 -15.07 21.39 -17.53
CA PRO A 353 -14.62 20.01 -17.46
C PRO A 353 -14.05 19.71 -16.07
N ASP A 354 -14.31 18.50 -15.58
CA ASP A 354 -13.69 18.00 -14.35
C ASP A 354 -12.50 17.08 -14.62
N MET A 355 -12.02 16.41 -13.57
CA MET A 355 -10.87 15.53 -13.67
C MET A 355 -11.13 14.34 -14.60
N LEU A 356 -12.30 13.71 -14.54
CA LEU A 356 -12.58 12.55 -15.38
C LEU A 356 -12.65 12.97 -16.84
N ASP A 357 -13.26 14.12 -17.16
CA ASP A 357 -13.23 14.68 -18.52
C ASP A 357 -11.79 14.87 -19.04
N ALA A 358 -10.89 15.40 -18.20
CA ALA A 358 -9.49 15.60 -18.56
C ALA A 358 -8.73 14.27 -18.79
N VAL A 359 -9.02 13.25 -17.99
CA VAL A 359 -8.43 11.90 -18.14
C VAL A 359 -8.93 11.24 -19.43
N MET A 360 -10.23 11.32 -19.70
CA MET A 360 -10.85 10.74 -20.90
C MET A 360 -10.36 11.45 -22.17
N GLN A 361 -10.24 12.78 -22.15
CA GLN A 361 -9.66 13.54 -23.26
C GLN A 361 -8.21 13.10 -23.54
N TYR A 362 -7.39 12.93 -22.49
CA TYR A 362 -6.02 12.46 -22.66
C TYR A 362 -5.98 11.06 -23.31
N ARG A 363 -6.91 10.16 -22.95
CA ARG A 363 -7.01 8.85 -23.59
C ARG A 363 -7.28 8.98 -25.10
N THR A 364 -8.29 9.76 -25.49
CA THR A 364 -8.63 9.99 -26.90
C THR A 364 -7.46 10.57 -27.69
N ASP A 365 -6.75 11.56 -27.13
CA ASP A 365 -5.62 12.21 -27.81
C ASP A 365 -4.40 11.29 -28.03
N ASN A 366 -4.29 10.20 -27.26
CA ASN A 366 -3.19 9.22 -27.38
C ASN A 366 -3.62 7.92 -28.06
N GLU A 367 -4.90 7.60 -28.17
CA GLU A 367 -5.38 6.49 -29.03
C GLU A 367 -5.39 6.89 -30.52
N VAL A 368 -5.41 8.20 -30.82
CA VAL A 368 -5.36 8.76 -32.19
C VAL A 368 -3.91 8.93 -32.72
N LYS A 369 -2.89 8.63 -31.91
CA LYS A 369 -1.46 8.66 -32.28
C LYS A 369 -0.87 7.26 -32.27
#